data_AF-A0AB36X7U1-F1
#
_entry.id   AF-A0AB36X7U1-F1
#
_cell.length_a   1.000
_cell.length_b   1.000
_cell.length_c   1.000
_cell.angle_alpha   90.00
_cell.angle_beta   90.00
_cell.angle_gamma   90.00
#
_symmetry.space_group_name_H-M   'P 1'
#
loop_
_entity.id
_entity.type
_entity.pdbx_description
1 polymer ?
#
loop_
_entity_poly.entity_id
_entity_poly.type
_entity_poly.pdbx_seq_one_letter_code
_entity_poly.pdbx_strand_id
1 'polypeptide(L)'
;MLRGELWRVVTSTVYHYEWSHLMKNMLAVMVLGPFIEWKIGSTPFVISFFVSSWLGVLLFCFGFGGFIQSAFGIGTYIESFYGVSLSGYALFPLAILAFLIEKPTFSFMTKIVAFISILYYVIVGYWPNPDMSDIEKLVQVAHSCGFLAGLFCVFVILIIKHRKKMFYFSSRSK
;
A
#
# COMPACT_ATOMS: atom_id res chain seq x y z
N MET A 1 -1.82 19.42 17.26
CA MET A 1 -0.94 18.64 18.18
C MET A 1 -1.53 17.25 18.34
N LEU A 2 -0.70 16.21 18.21
CA LEU A 2 -0.98 14.85 18.67
C LEU A 2 -1.40 14.93 20.14
N ARG A 3 -2.66 14.66 20.49
CA ARG A 3 -3.09 14.55 21.91
C ARG A 3 -2.61 13.23 22.54
N GLY A 4 -1.47 12.69 22.09
CA GLY A 4 -0.96 11.37 22.48
C GLY A 4 -1.68 10.18 21.83
N GLU A 5 -2.63 10.40 20.92
CA GLU A 5 -3.48 9.34 20.35
C GLU A 5 -2.84 8.63 19.13
N LEU A 6 -1.58 8.18 19.27
CA LEU A 6 -0.87 7.46 18.20
C LEU A 6 -1.54 6.13 17.83
N TRP A 7 -2.34 5.55 18.74
CA TRP A 7 -3.14 4.36 18.47
C TRP A 7 -4.09 4.56 17.27
N ARG A 8 -4.52 5.79 16.96
CA ARG A 8 -5.34 6.10 15.78
C ARG A 8 -4.65 5.75 14.46
N VAL A 9 -3.32 5.87 14.39
CA VAL A 9 -2.52 5.48 13.22
C VAL A 9 -2.59 3.97 13.00
N VAL A 10 -2.61 3.20 14.10
CA VAL A 10 -2.63 1.74 14.05
C VAL A 10 -4.04 1.23 13.74
N THR A 11 -5.05 1.78 14.41
CA THR A 11 -6.44 1.35 14.26
C THR A 11 -7.10 1.85 12.98
N SER A 12 -6.59 2.93 12.37
CA SER A 12 -7.15 3.45 11.13
C SER A 12 -7.07 2.45 9.98
N THR A 13 -6.06 1.57 9.97
CA THR A 13 -5.86 0.54 8.92
C THR A 13 -7.04 -0.39 8.77
N VAL A 14 -7.82 -0.66 9.83
CA VAL A 14 -8.94 -1.62 9.77
C VAL A 14 -10.32 -0.94 9.74
N TYR A 15 -10.36 0.38 9.89
CA TYR A 15 -11.61 1.12 9.94
C TYR A 15 -12.16 1.45 8.54
N HIS A 16 -13.44 1.22 8.28
CA HIS A 16 -14.09 1.61 7.04
C HIS A 16 -15.39 2.33 7.34
N TYR A 17 -15.60 3.47 6.67
CA TYR A 17 -16.79 4.28 6.82
C TYR A 17 -17.97 3.80 5.96
N GLU A 18 -17.69 3.21 4.78
CA GLU A 18 -18.71 2.79 3.82
C GLU A 18 -18.49 1.37 3.29
N TRP A 19 -19.61 0.66 3.05
CA TRP A 19 -19.61 -0.69 2.51
C TRP A 19 -18.99 -0.78 1.11
N SER A 20 -19.32 0.17 0.23
CA SER A 20 -18.80 0.22 -1.14
C SER A 20 -17.27 0.36 -1.15
N HIS A 21 -16.72 1.18 -0.24
CA HIS A 21 -15.30 1.40 -0.09
C HIS A 21 -14.60 0.17 0.49
N LEU A 22 -15.19 -0.47 1.50
CA LEU A 22 -14.71 -1.73 2.06
C LEU A 22 -14.63 -2.83 0.99
N MET A 23 -15.71 -3.03 0.21
CA MET A 23 -15.75 -4.08 -0.82
C MET A 23 -14.69 -3.87 -1.90
N LYS A 24 -14.47 -2.63 -2.36
CA LYS A 24 -13.40 -2.31 -3.32
C LYS A 24 -12.02 -2.64 -2.76
N ASN A 25 -11.74 -2.28 -1.51
CA ASN A 25 -10.46 -2.58 -0.88
C ASN A 25 -10.24 -4.08 -0.68
N MET A 26 -11.27 -4.79 -0.21
CA MET A 26 -11.19 -6.23 -0.01
C MET A 26 -11.00 -6.98 -1.32
N LEU A 27 -11.65 -6.54 -2.41
CA LEU A 27 -11.46 -7.13 -3.72
C LEU A 27 -10.00 -6.97 -4.21
N ALA A 28 -9.35 -5.83 -3.96
CA ALA A 28 -7.94 -5.65 -4.30
C ALA A 28 -7.05 -6.65 -3.54
N VAL A 29 -7.31 -6.81 -2.24
CA VAL A 29 -6.59 -7.75 -1.37
C VAL A 29 -6.82 -9.19 -1.80
N MET A 30 -8.07 -9.58 -2.09
CA MET A 30 -8.42 -10.95 -2.48
C MET A 30 -7.82 -11.35 -3.83
N VAL A 31 -7.71 -10.41 -4.77
CA VAL A 31 -7.16 -10.70 -6.10
C VAL A 31 -5.63 -10.62 -6.11
N LEU A 32 -5.05 -9.56 -5.55
CA LEU A 32 -3.60 -9.33 -5.61
C LEU A 32 -2.84 -10.00 -4.45
N GLY A 33 -3.48 -10.15 -3.29
CA GLY A 33 -2.86 -10.70 -2.08
C GLY A 33 -2.27 -12.09 -2.29
N PRO A 34 -3.05 -13.09 -2.74
CA PRO A 34 -2.52 -14.44 -2.99
C PRO A 34 -1.38 -14.45 -4.02
N PHE A 35 -1.52 -13.65 -5.08
CA PHE A 35 -0.50 -13.51 -6.12
C PHE A 35 0.83 -12.99 -5.56
N ILE A 36 0.77 -11.95 -4.73
CA ILE A 36 1.93 -11.37 -4.05
C ILE A 36 2.50 -12.36 -3.05
N GLU A 37 1.66 -12.87 -2.15
CA GLU A 37 2.03 -13.76 -1.05
C GLU A 37 2.80 -14.99 -1.52
N TRP A 38 2.35 -15.64 -2.58
CA TRP A 38 3.04 -16.82 -3.12
C TRP A 38 4.41 -16.52 -3.71
N LYS A 39 4.65 -15.29 -4.16
CA LYS A 39 5.93 -14.85 -4.76
C LYS A 39 6.91 -14.32 -3.73
N ILE A 40 6.43 -13.53 -2.76
CA ILE A 40 7.28 -12.87 -1.77
C ILE A 40 7.33 -13.61 -0.43
N GLY A 41 6.33 -14.44 -0.14
CA GLY A 41 6.11 -15.15 1.13
C GLY A 41 5.07 -14.47 2.03
N SER A 42 4.40 -15.25 2.88
CA SER A 42 3.35 -14.79 3.81
C SER A 42 3.86 -13.74 4.80
N THR A 43 5.01 -13.99 5.46
CA THR A 43 5.52 -13.06 6.47
C THR A 43 5.90 -11.69 5.87
N PRO A 44 6.67 -11.59 4.76
CA PRO A 44 6.91 -10.30 4.11
C PRO A 44 5.64 -9.61 3.62
N PHE A 45 4.65 -10.37 3.14
CA PHE A 45 3.38 -9.83 2.68
C PHE A 45 2.58 -9.18 3.82
N VAL A 46 2.30 -9.94 4.89
CA VAL A 46 1.51 -9.45 6.03
C VAL A 46 2.19 -8.27 6.72
N ILE A 47 3.50 -8.33 6.93
CA ILE A 47 4.25 -7.21 7.53
C ILE A 47 4.15 -5.98 6.63
N SER A 48 4.39 -6.13 5.32
CA SER A 48 4.31 -4.99 4.39
C SER A 48 2.91 -4.40 4.35
N PHE A 49 1.86 -5.23 4.39
CA PHE A 49 0.47 -4.80 4.38
C PHE A 49 0.14 -3.84 5.53
N PHE A 50 0.55 -4.16 6.77
CA PHE A 50 0.29 -3.30 7.92
C PHE A 50 1.26 -2.12 8.00
N VAL A 51 2.56 -2.37 7.80
CA VAL A 51 3.60 -1.33 7.89
C VAL A 51 3.38 -0.25 6.84
N SER A 52 3.02 -0.61 5.60
CA SER A 52 2.76 0.39 4.56
C SER A 52 1.56 1.27 4.89
N SER A 53 0.54 0.72 5.56
CA SER A 53 -0.59 1.50 6.07
C SER A 53 -0.13 2.55 7.07
N TRP A 54 0.59 2.11 8.11
CA TRP A 54 1.03 3.00 9.17
C TRP A 54 2.00 4.06 8.66
N LEU A 55 2.98 3.67 7.84
CA LEU A 55 3.89 4.61 7.20
C LEU A 55 3.16 5.57 6.26
N GLY A 56 2.19 5.08 5.50
CA GLY A 56 1.37 5.90 4.62
C GLY A 56 0.54 6.94 5.40
N VAL A 57 -0.06 6.54 6.53
CA VAL A 57 -0.81 7.46 7.42
C VAL A 57 0.13 8.47 8.04
N LEU A 58 1.31 8.05 8.51
CA LEU A 58 2.32 8.97 9.05
C LEU A 58 2.78 9.98 8.00
N LEU A 59 3.02 9.51 6.77
CA LEU A 59 3.42 10.36 5.65
C LEU A 59 2.31 11.34 5.27
N PHE A 60 1.06 10.89 5.22
CA PHE A 60 -0.09 11.74 4.93
C PHE A 60 -0.29 12.81 6.01
N CYS A 61 -0.35 12.40 7.28
CA CYS A 61 -0.67 13.29 8.40
C CYS A 61 0.48 14.24 8.76
N PHE A 62 1.73 13.76 8.74
CA PHE A 62 2.89 14.53 9.24
C PHE A 62 3.83 14.97 8.13
N GLY A 63 4.01 14.17 7.08
CA GLY A 63 4.83 14.56 5.93
C GLY A 63 4.15 15.61 5.06
N PHE A 64 2.91 15.32 4.64
CA PHE A 64 2.11 16.21 3.79
C PHE A 64 1.11 17.07 4.55
N GLY A 65 0.95 16.88 5.87
CA GLY A 65 -0.07 17.58 6.66
C GLY A 65 0.01 19.11 6.58
N GLY A 66 1.21 19.68 6.65
CA GLY A 66 1.39 21.14 6.53
C GLY A 66 1.02 21.67 5.15
N PHE A 67 1.40 20.94 4.09
CA PHE A 67 0.98 21.25 2.72
C PHE A 67 -0.54 21.17 2.58
N ILE A 68 -1.16 20.08 3.05
CA ILE A 68 -2.61 19.88 3.00
C ILE A 68 -3.34 20.99 3.75
N GLN A 69 -2.89 21.35 4.94
CA GLN A 69 -3.49 22.43 5.71
C GLN A 69 -3.38 23.77 4.97
N SER A 70 -2.24 24.06 4.33
CA SER A 70 -2.05 25.30 3.58
C SER A 70 -2.86 25.36 2.27
N ALA A 71 -3.01 24.23 1.58
CA ALA A 71 -3.66 24.15 0.27
C ALA A 71 -5.18 23.98 0.36
N PHE A 72 -5.66 23.27 1.39
CA PHE A 72 -7.07 22.88 1.52
C PHE A 72 -7.74 23.39 2.82
N GLY A 73 -6.97 23.97 3.76
CA GLY A 73 -7.51 24.44 5.04
C GLY A 73 -7.88 23.33 6.03
N ILE A 74 -7.53 22.06 5.75
CA ILE A 74 -7.98 20.89 6.50
C ILE A 74 -6.91 20.40 7.48
N GLY A 75 -7.32 20.14 8.73
CA GLY A 75 -6.48 19.58 9.78
C GLY A 75 -6.38 18.05 9.69
N THR A 76 -5.39 17.54 8.96
CA THR A 76 -5.25 16.11 8.60
C THR A 76 -5.28 15.11 9.77
N TYR A 77 -4.83 15.49 10.96
CA TYR A 77 -4.74 14.54 12.08
C TYR A 77 -6.10 14.14 12.66
N ILE A 78 -7.13 15.00 12.56
CA ILE A 78 -8.41 14.79 13.26
C ILE A 78 -9.44 14.07 12.36
N GLU A 79 -9.24 14.08 11.04
CA GLU A 79 -10.30 13.69 10.08
C GLU A 79 -9.96 12.45 9.22
N SER A 80 -8.77 11.87 9.37
CA SER A 80 -8.24 10.92 8.39
C SER A 80 -8.33 9.46 8.82
N PHE A 81 -9.46 8.81 8.54
CA PHE A 81 -9.61 7.35 8.58
C PHE A 81 -9.70 6.79 7.17
N TYR A 82 -8.56 6.37 6.62
CA TYR A 82 -8.50 5.85 5.24
C TYR A 82 -8.56 4.32 5.14
N GLY A 83 -8.72 3.61 6.26
CA GLY A 83 -8.95 2.17 6.25
C GLY A 83 -7.83 1.36 5.61
N VAL A 84 -8.24 0.26 4.97
CA VAL A 84 -7.33 -0.62 4.22
C VAL A 84 -6.82 0.04 2.94
N SER A 85 -7.36 1.19 2.50
CA SER A 85 -7.00 1.78 1.21
C SER A 85 -5.51 2.03 1.08
N LEU A 86 -4.82 2.56 2.10
CA LEU A 86 -3.36 2.76 2.01
C LEU A 86 -2.59 1.46 1.83
N SER A 87 -3.01 0.38 2.51
CA SER A 87 -2.47 -0.96 2.28
C SER A 87 -2.82 -1.46 0.89
N GLY A 88 -4.03 -1.20 0.41
CA GLY A 88 -4.49 -1.52 -0.94
C GLY A 88 -3.62 -0.90 -2.02
N TYR A 89 -3.29 0.38 -1.91
CA TYR A 89 -2.39 1.05 -2.86
C TYR A 89 -0.93 0.58 -2.74
N ALA A 90 -0.51 0.14 -1.56
CA ALA A 90 0.79 -0.51 -1.37
C ALA A 90 0.88 -1.90 -2.05
N LEU A 91 -0.26 -2.53 -2.38
CA LEU A 91 -0.26 -3.80 -3.12
C LEU A 91 0.31 -3.64 -4.54
N PHE A 92 0.21 -2.46 -5.17
CA PHE A 92 0.69 -2.28 -6.54
C PHE A 92 2.22 -2.42 -6.68
N PRO A 93 3.05 -1.69 -5.92
CA PRO A 93 4.50 -1.90 -5.98
C PRO A 93 4.89 -3.32 -5.54
N LEU A 94 4.19 -3.91 -4.56
CA LEU A 94 4.40 -5.30 -4.16
C LEU A 94 4.04 -6.30 -5.27
N ALA A 95 2.97 -6.04 -6.02
CA ALA A 95 2.57 -6.86 -7.16
C ALA A 95 3.54 -6.73 -8.32
N ILE A 96 4.07 -5.53 -8.60
CA ILE A 96 5.15 -5.33 -9.56
C ILE A 96 6.36 -6.18 -9.17
N LEU A 97 6.79 -6.13 -7.90
CA LEU A 97 7.85 -7.00 -7.39
C LEU A 97 7.51 -8.49 -7.60
N ALA A 98 6.27 -8.89 -7.32
CA ALA A 98 5.81 -10.27 -7.50
C ALA A 98 5.85 -10.73 -8.97
N PHE A 99 5.56 -9.84 -9.93
CA PHE A 99 5.71 -10.09 -11.36
C PHE A 99 7.17 -10.32 -11.78
N LEU A 100 8.11 -9.61 -11.15
CA LEU A 100 9.55 -9.74 -11.41
C LEU A 100 10.16 -11.01 -10.83
N ILE A 101 9.46 -11.69 -9.92
CA ILE A 101 9.91 -12.95 -9.33
C ILE A 101 9.46 -14.11 -10.22
N GLU A 102 10.39 -14.93 -10.71
CA GLU A 102 10.08 -16.02 -11.64
C GLU A 102 9.26 -17.15 -11.01
N LYS A 103 9.65 -17.61 -9.81
CA LYS A 103 9.07 -18.80 -9.15
C LYS A 103 8.28 -18.44 -7.89
N PRO A 104 7.17 -19.15 -7.59
CA PRO A 104 6.53 -20.21 -8.38
C PRO A 104 5.86 -19.65 -9.65
N THR A 105 5.74 -20.46 -10.71
CA THR A 105 5.11 -20.01 -11.96
C THR A 105 3.59 -19.99 -11.83
N PHE A 106 2.98 -18.87 -12.19
CA PHE A 106 1.53 -18.76 -12.32
C PHE A 106 1.07 -19.04 -13.74
N SER A 107 -0.18 -19.49 -13.87
CA SER A 107 -0.86 -19.61 -15.17
C SER A 107 -0.90 -18.25 -15.87
N PHE A 108 -0.96 -18.26 -17.21
CA PHE A 108 -1.11 -17.06 -18.01
C PHE A 108 -2.36 -16.26 -17.60
N MET A 109 -3.48 -16.95 -17.34
CA MET A 109 -4.74 -16.32 -16.91
C MET A 109 -4.58 -15.59 -15.57
N THR A 110 -3.91 -16.19 -14.59
CA THR A 110 -3.65 -15.53 -13.29
C THR A 110 -2.85 -14.25 -13.46
N LYS A 111 -1.85 -14.25 -14.36
CA LYS A 111 -1.06 -13.04 -14.67
C LYS A 111 -1.90 -11.96 -15.32
N ILE A 112 -2.78 -12.32 -16.26
CA ILE A 112 -3.73 -11.38 -16.89
C ILE A 112 -4.65 -10.77 -15.84
N VAL A 113 -5.28 -11.60 -15.00
CA VAL A 113 -6.19 -11.11 -13.96
C VAL A 113 -5.48 -10.14 -13.03
N ALA A 114 -4.31 -10.51 -12.50
CA ALA A 114 -3.53 -9.63 -11.63
C ALA A 114 -3.15 -8.31 -12.33
N PHE A 115 -2.72 -8.37 -13.60
CA PHE A 115 -2.34 -7.17 -14.36
C PHE A 115 -3.52 -6.24 -14.63
N ILE A 116 -4.66 -6.79 -15.09
CA ILE A 116 -5.88 -6.03 -15.32
C ILE A 116 -6.39 -5.42 -14.02
N SER A 117 -6.34 -6.16 -12.91
CA SER A 117 -6.73 -5.62 -11.61
C SER A 117 -5.85 -4.45 -11.18
N ILE A 118 -4.53 -4.52 -11.33
CA ILE A 118 -3.64 -3.38 -11.06
C ILE A 118 -4.05 -2.17 -11.90
N LEU A 119 -4.23 -2.36 -13.21
CA LEU A 119 -4.64 -1.27 -14.10
C LEU A 119 -5.99 -0.68 -13.69
N TYR A 120 -6.99 -1.52 -13.42
CA TYR A 120 -8.32 -1.08 -13.00
C TYR A 120 -8.26 -0.22 -11.73
N TYR A 121 -7.56 -0.68 -10.69
CA TYR A 121 -7.48 0.07 -9.44
C TYR A 121 -6.65 1.35 -9.54
N VAL A 122 -5.58 1.36 -10.34
CA VAL A 122 -4.81 2.59 -10.59
C VAL A 122 -5.67 3.59 -11.36
N ILE A 123 -6.36 3.15 -12.41
CA ILE A 123 -7.21 4.03 -13.24
C ILE A 123 -8.37 4.59 -12.42
N VAL A 124 -9.12 3.75 -11.72
CA VAL A 124 -10.25 4.20 -10.88
C VAL A 124 -9.76 5.07 -9.71
N GLY A 125 -8.60 4.75 -9.17
CA GLY A 125 -7.99 5.45 -8.04
C GLY A 125 -7.49 6.85 -8.33
N TYR A 126 -6.99 7.07 -9.54
CA TYR A 126 -6.34 8.30 -9.98
C TYR A 126 -7.05 8.94 -11.18
N TRP A 127 -8.31 8.56 -11.43
CA TRP A 127 -9.05 9.08 -12.57
C TRP A 127 -9.08 10.61 -12.52
N PRO A 128 -8.58 11.30 -13.56
CA PRO A 128 -8.58 12.75 -13.58
C PRO A 128 -10.03 13.23 -13.76
N ASN A 129 -10.56 13.91 -12.75
CA ASN A 129 -11.85 14.57 -12.80
C ASN A 129 -11.64 16.05 -12.47
N PRO A 130 -11.90 16.98 -13.42
CA PRO A 130 -11.74 18.42 -13.16
C PRO A 130 -12.70 18.94 -12.08
N ASP A 131 -13.85 18.28 -11.90
CA ASP A 131 -14.89 18.67 -10.93
C ASP A 131 -14.73 17.95 -9.58
N MET A 132 -13.55 17.38 -9.33
CA MET A 132 -13.24 16.64 -8.11
C MET A 132 -13.27 17.55 -6.88
N SER A 133 -14.00 17.12 -5.86
CA SER A 133 -14.05 17.76 -4.55
C SER A 133 -12.69 17.72 -3.84
N ASP A 134 -12.46 18.61 -2.89
CA ASP A 134 -11.20 18.62 -2.12
C ASP A 134 -11.01 17.34 -1.30
N ILE A 135 -12.09 16.71 -0.83
CA ILE A 135 -12.04 15.41 -0.15
C ILE A 135 -11.50 14.32 -1.08
N GLU A 136 -12.00 14.27 -2.32
CA GLU A 136 -11.53 13.28 -3.30
C GLU A 136 -10.05 13.52 -3.67
N LYS A 137 -9.62 14.78 -3.80
CA LYS A 137 -8.19 15.12 -3.99
C LYS A 137 -7.35 14.63 -2.82
N LEU A 138 -7.82 14.82 -1.58
CA LEU A 138 -7.13 14.32 -0.39
C LEU A 138 -7.05 12.79 -0.36
N VAL A 139 -8.10 12.10 -0.79
CA VAL A 139 -8.08 10.64 -0.93
C VAL A 139 -7.00 10.21 -1.92
N GLN A 140 -6.83 10.91 -3.05
CA GLN A 140 -5.74 10.61 -3.99
C GLN A 140 -4.34 10.87 -3.41
N VAL A 141 -4.18 11.91 -2.59
CA VAL A 141 -2.92 12.15 -1.84
C VAL A 141 -2.66 11.01 -0.84
N ALA A 142 -3.70 10.54 -0.13
CA ALA A 142 -3.57 9.41 0.79
C ALA A 142 -3.21 8.10 0.06
N HIS A 143 -3.85 7.82 -1.07
CA HIS A 143 -3.51 6.70 -1.95
C HIS A 143 -2.04 6.76 -2.41
N SER A 144 -1.57 7.96 -2.78
CA SER A 144 -0.17 8.19 -3.15
C SER A 144 0.79 7.91 -2.00
N CYS A 145 0.42 8.29 -0.77
CA CYS A 145 1.21 7.98 0.43
C CYS A 145 1.30 6.46 0.68
N GLY A 146 0.19 5.73 0.50
CA GLY A 146 0.17 4.26 0.56
C GLY A 146 1.08 3.62 -0.49
N PHE A 147 1.02 4.11 -1.73
CA PHE A 147 1.89 3.65 -2.82
C PHE A 147 3.39 3.88 -2.51
N LEU A 148 3.75 5.09 -2.03
CA LEU A 148 5.12 5.41 -1.63
C LEU A 148 5.61 4.52 -0.47
N ALA A 149 4.76 4.27 0.52
CA ALA A 149 5.07 3.34 1.61
C ALA A 149 5.24 1.91 1.10
N GLY A 150 4.46 1.48 0.11
CA GLY A 150 4.63 0.20 -0.58
C GLY A 150 5.97 0.08 -1.31
N LEU A 151 6.43 1.15 -2.00
CA LEU A 151 7.76 1.19 -2.60
C LEU A 151 8.87 1.04 -1.57
N PHE A 152 8.72 1.70 -0.41
CA PHE A 152 9.64 1.53 0.71
C PHE A 152 9.68 0.07 1.20
N CYS A 153 8.54 -0.59 1.36
CA CYS A 153 8.48 -2.01 1.72
C CYS A 153 9.17 -2.90 0.66
N VAL A 154 8.95 -2.65 -0.63
CA VAL A 154 9.65 -3.35 -1.72
C VAL A 154 11.17 -3.20 -1.59
N PHE A 155 11.65 -1.98 -1.36
CA PHE A 155 13.08 -1.71 -1.18
C PHE A 155 13.66 -2.49 0.01
N VAL A 156 12.98 -2.49 1.16
CA VAL A 156 13.38 -3.26 2.34
C VAL A 156 13.42 -4.77 2.05
N ILE A 157 12.41 -5.31 1.36
CA ILE A 157 12.36 -6.73 0.97
C ILE A 157 13.57 -7.09 0.10
N LEU A 158 13.91 -6.24 -0.89
CA LEU A 158 15.05 -6.45 -1.77
C LEU A 158 16.38 -6.47 -0.99
N ILE A 159 16.57 -5.53 -0.06
CA ILE A 159 17.75 -5.50 0.82
C ILE A 159 17.86 -6.80 1.63
N ILE A 160 16.77 -7.22 2.27
CA ILE A 160 16.75 -8.43 3.11
C ILE A 160 17.08 -9.67 2.27
N LYS A 161 16.46 -9.80 1.09
CA LYS A 161 16.73 -10.92 0.16
C LYS A 161 18.19 -10.92 -0.30
N HIS A 162 18.75 -9.76 -0.65
CA HIS A 162 20.14 -9.63 -1.05
C HIS A 162 21.10 -10.07 0.08
N ARG A 163 20.88 -9.58 1.30
CA ARG A 163 21.70 -9.97 2.47
C ARG A 163 21.67 -11.47 2.73
N LYS A 164 20.48 -12.10 2.70
CA LYS A 164 20.34 -13.56 2.88
C LYS A 164 21.11 -14.34 1.81
N LYS A 165 21.08 -13.89 0.55
CA LYS A 165 21.84 -14.49 -0.54
C LYS A 165 23.35 -14.42 -0.27
N MET A 166 23.88 -13.27 0.15
CA MET A 166 25.31 -13.12 0.46
C MET A 166 25.77 -14.03 1.61
N PHE A 167 24.99 -14.11 2.71
CA PHE A 167 25.34 -14.99 3.83
C PHE A 167 25.36 -16.46 3.44
N TYR A 168 24.40 -16.91 2.61
CA TYR A 168 24.35 -18.28 2.11
C TYR A 168 25.58 -18.64 1.25
N PHE A 169 26.07 -17.73 0.40
CA PHE A 169 27.29 -17.97 -0.36
C PHE A 169 28.54 -18.00 0.52
N SER A 170 28.64 -17.10 1.52
CA SER A 170 29.77 -17.07 2.45
C SER A 170 29.87 -18.34 3.30
N SER A 171 28.74 -18.93 3.73
CA SER A 171 28.73 -20.18 4.51
C SER A 171 29.06 -21.44 3.71
N ARG A 172 29.00 -21.41 2.37
CA ARG A 172 29.38 -22.53 1.49
C ARG A 172 30.83 -22.49 1.02
N SER A 173 31.50 -21.36 1.19
CA SER A 173 32.90 -21.15 0.79
C SER A 173 33.90 -21.47 1.92
N LYS A 174 33.42 -21.95 3.07
CA LYS A 174 34.21 -22.47 4.18
C LYS A 174 34.01 -23.96 4.28
#